data_AF-A0A7W0ZC83-F1
#
_entry.id   AF-A0A7W0ZC83-F1
#
_cell.length_a   1.000
_cell.length_b   1.000
_cell.length_c   1.000
_cell.angle_alpha   90.00
_cell.angle_beta   90.00
_cell.angle_gamma   90.00
#
_symmetry.space_group_name_H-M   'P 1'
#
loop_
_entity.id
_entity.type
_entity.pdbx_description
1 polymer ?
#
loop_
_entity_poly.entity_id
_entity_poly.type
_entity_poly.pdbx_seq_one_letter_code
_entity_poly.pdbx_strand_id
1 'polypeptide(L)' 'MAKRNLTVQLDEEVIRKARIVAAERSLSISRLVAQQIETLVGDEDAYEAAEREAIARLERGFDLGGEPLGPREQLHER' A
#
# COMPACT_ATOMS: atom_id res chain seq x y z
N MET A 1 -3.20 14.38 -16.10
CA MET A 1 -1.81 14.51 -15.62
C MET A 1 -0.86 14.52 -16.81
N ALA A 2 0.16 15.38 -16.82
CA ALA A 2 1.17 15.39 -17.88
C ALA A 2 2.11 14.19 -17.72
N LYS A 3 2.36 13.44 -18.80
CA LYS A 3 3.32 12.32 -18.79
C LYS A 3 4.73 12.84 -19.11
N ARG A 4 5.74 12.26 -18.44
CA ARG A 4 7.16 12.54 -18.69
C ARG A 4 7.86 11.24 -19.06
N ASN A 5 8.84 11.31 -19.96
CA ASN A 5 9.62 10.15 -20.37
C ASN A 5 10.67 9.82 -19.30
N LEU A 6 10.83 8.54 -19.01
CA LEU A 6 11.84 8.00 -18.11
C LEU A 6 12.68 6.98 -18.88
N THR A 7 14.00 7.18 -18.90
CA THR A 7 14.96 6.22 -19.49
C THR A 7 15.54 5.37 -18.38
N VAL A 8 15.47 4.05 -18.52
CA VAL A 8 16.03 3.08 -17.57
C VAL A 8 16.98 2.13 -18.29
N GLN A 9 18.04 1.72 -17.60
CA GLN A 9 18.94 0.66 -18.05
C GLN A 9 18.55 -0.63 -17.33
N LEU A 10 18.41 -1.71 -18.09
CA LEU A 10 18.06 -3.03 -17.60
C LEU A 10 18.92 -4.05 -18.33
N ASP A 11 19.23 -5.16 -17.65
CA ASP A 11 19.94 -6.26 -18.28
C ASP A 11 19.15 -6.83 -19.47
N GLU A 12 19.86 -7.27 -20.50
CA GLU A 12 19.26 -7.82 -21.72
C GLU A 12 18.33 -9.00 -21.42
N GLU A 13 18.73 -9.86 -20.47
CA GLU A 13 17.93 -10.97 -19.96
C GLU A 13 16.61 -10.51 -19.33
N VAL A 14 16.63 -9.40 -18.60
CA VAL A 14 15.44 -8.80 -17.98
C VAL A 14 14.52 -8.24 -19.05
N ILE A 15 15.07 -7.54 -20.05
CA ILE A 15 14.28 -7.00 -21.18
C ILE A 15 13.59 -8.13 -21.95
N ARG A 16 14.29 -9.25 -22.19
CA ARG A 16 13.72 -10.41 -22.87
C ARG A 16 12.54 -11.02 -22.11
N LYS A 17 12.69 -11.23 -20.81
CA LYS A 17 11.60 -11.75 -19.95
C LYS A 17 10.44 -10.76 -19.84
N ALA A 18 10.74 -9.47 -19.69
CA ALA A 18 9.74 -8.42 -19.64
C ALA A 18 8.90 -8.35 -20.92
N ARG A 19 9.49 -8.58 -22.09
CA ARG A 19 8.75 -8.69 -23.36
C ARG A 19 7.73 -9.81 -23.36
N ILE A 20 8.10 -11.00 -22.87
CA ILE A 20 7.20 -12.15 -22.80
C ILE A 20 6.01 -11.82 -21.89
N VAL A 21 6.30 -11.36 -20.67
CA VAL A 21 5.25 -11.00 -19.68
C VAL A 21 4.35 -9.88 -20.20
N ALA A 22 4.93 -8.86 -20.84
CA ALA A 22 4.15 -7.77 -21.42
C ALA A 22 3.23 -8.28 -22.54
N ALA A 23 3.72 -9.15 -23.43
CA ALA A 23 2.93 -9.73 -24.51
C ALA A 23 1.78 -10.61 -23.97
N GLU A 24 2.04 -11.48 -22.98
CA GLU A 24 1.02 -12.30 -22.32
C GLU A 24 -0.12 -11.44 -21.74
N ARG A 25 0.21 -10.24 -21.26
CA ARG A 25 -0.74 -9.30 -20.67
C ARG A 25 -1.30 -8.28 -21.68
N SER A 26 -0.96 -8.39 -22.96
CA SER A 26 -1.32 -7.42 -24.01
C SER A 26 -0.89 -5.97 -23.69
N LEU A 27 0.27 -5.81 -23.07
CA LEU A 27 0.88 -4.52 -22.70
C LEU A 27 2.17 -4.27 -23.47
N SER A 28 2.56 -2.99 -23.59
CA SER A 28 3.93 -2.64 -23.94
C SER A 28 4.85 -2.76 -22.71
N ILE A 29 6.16 -2.88 -22.92
CA ILE A 29 7.14 -2.86 -21.82
C ILE A 29 7.01 -1.56 -21.01
N SER A 30 6.90 -0.42 -21.69
CA SER A 30 6.74 0.88 -21.02
C SER A 30 5.48 0.94 -20.16
N ARG A 31 4.37 0.34 -20.62
CA ARG A 31 3.13 0.27 -19.85
C ARG A 31 3.23 -0.69 -18.67
N LEU A 32 3.90 -1.84 -18.85
CA LEU A 32 4.17 -2.78 -17.76
C LEU A 32 4.99 -2.12 -16.65
N VAL A 33 6.06 -1.39 -17.01
CA VAL A 33 6.91 -0.68 -16.04
C VAL A 33 6.13 0.44 -15.35
N ALA A 34 5.38 1.25 -16.11
CA ALA A 34 4.56 2.31 -15.53
C ALA A 34 3.54 1.76 -14.52
N GLN A 35 2.84 0.67 -14.86
CA GLN A 35 1.88 0.04 -13.95
C GLN A 35 2.55 -0.49 -12.68
N GLN A 36 3.74 -1.09 -12.78
CA GLN A 36 4.46 -1.57 -11.61
C GLN A 36 4.89 -0.42 -10.69
N ILE A 37 5.30 0.72 -11.25
CA ILE A 37 5.61 1.94 -10.48
C ILE A 37 4.34 2.49 -9.81
N GLU A 38 3.23 2.55 -10.54
CA GLU A 38 1.94 2.99 -9.99
C GLU A 38 1.48 2.11 -8.82
N THR A 39 1.67 0.79 -8.92
CA THR A 39 1.40 -0.14 -7.81
C THR A 39 2.30 0.13 -6.61
N LEU A 40 3.62 0.25 -6.82
CA LEU A 40 4.56 0.51 -5.72
C LEU A 40 4.24 1.83 -4.98
N VAL A 41 3.93 2.89 -5.71
CA VAL A 41 3.55 4.18 -5.11
C VAL A 41 2.19 4.11 -4.44
N GLY A 42 1.20 3.46 -5.09
CA GLY A 42 -0.14 3.32 -4.53
C GLY A 42 -0.17 2.50 -3.25
N ASP A 43 0.67 1.47 -3.14
CA ASP A 43 0.80 0.65 -1.93
C ASP A 43 1.39 1.47 -0.76
N GLU A 44 2.37 2.33 -1.03
CA GLU A 44 2.97 3.23 -0.05
C GLU A 44 1.96 4.31 0.40
N ASP A 45 1.25 4.94 -0.53
CA ASP A 45 0.19 5.91 -0.25
C ASP A 45 -0.95 5.31 0.60
N ALA A 46 -1.35 4.07 0.29
CA ALA A 46 -2.40 3.36 1.02
C ALA A 46 -1.97 3.04 2.45
N TYR A 47 -0.71 2.61 2.64
CA TYR A 47 -0.14 2.38 3.96
C TYR A 47 -0.09 3.69 4.78
N GLU A 48 0.45 4.77 4.22
CA GLU A 48 0.54 6.07 4.91
C GLU A 48 -0.84 6.65 5.23
N ALA A 49 -1.83 6.44 4.36
CA ALA A 49 -3.22 6.84 4.63
C ALA A 49 -3.81 6.04 5.79
N ALA A 50 -3.61 4.72 5.82
CA ALA A 50 -4.08 3.86 6.90
C ALA A 50 -3.39 4.17 8.24
N GLU A 51 -2.08 4.46 8.22
CA GLU A 51 -1.32 4.87 9.40
C GLU A 51 -1.88 6.18 9.99
N ARG A 52 -2.05 7.21 9.15
CA ARG A 52 -2.63 8.49 9.58
C ARG A 52 -4.03 8.31 10.15
N GLU A 53 -4.87 7.48 9.52
CA GLU A 53 -6.21 7.19 10.03
C GLU A 53 -6.18 6.45 11.37
N ALA A 54 -5.29 5.47 11.53
CA ALA A 54 -5.12 4.72 12.77
C ALA A 54 -4.67 5.62 13.93
N ILE A 55 -3.68 6.49 13.71
CA ILE A 55 -3.21 7.45 14.71
C ILE A 55 -4.35 8.41 15.09
N ALA A 56 -5.06 8.98 14.12
CA ALA A 56 -6.17 9.88 14.38
C ALA A 56 -7.31 9.20 15.18
N ARG A 57 -7.56 7.90 14.97
CA ARG A 57 -8.51 7.11 15.76
C ARG A 57 -8.02 6.92 17.21
N LEU A 58 -6.73 6.64 17.41
CA LEU A 58 -6.14 6.50 18.75
C LEU A 58 -6.19 7.81 19.53
N GLU A 59 -5.86 8.94 18.90
CA GLU A 59 -5.89 10.26 19.52
C GLU A 59 -7.30 10.71 19.87
N ARG A 60 -8.27 10.45 18.98
CA ARG A 60 -9.69 10.73 19.27
C ARG A 60 -10.22 9.86 20.41
N GLY A 61 -9.73 8.63 20.52
CA GLY A 61 -10.29 7.60 21.37
C GLY A 61 -11.65 7.11 20.86
N PHE A 62 -12.13 6.01 21.44
CA PHE A 62 -13.47 5.49 21.18
C PHE A 62 -14.34 5.69 22.41
N ASP A 63 -15.53 6.25 22.22
CA ASP A 63 -16.59 6.15 23.21
C ASP A 63 -17.25 4.77 23.06
N LEU A 64 -16.84 3.84 23.92
CA LEU A 64 -17.32 2.46 23.92
C LEU A 64 -18.55 2.28 24.82
N GLY A 65 -19.14 3.37 25.34
CA GLY A 65 -20.41 3.34 26.08
C GLY A 65 -20.36 2.57 27.40
N GLY A 66 -19.18 2.45 28.01
CA GLY A 66 -18.96 1.74 29.27
C GLY A 66 -18.60 2.67 30.42
N GLU A 67 -18.98 2.29 31.64
CA GLU A 67 -18.42 2.88 32.86
C GLU A 67 -16.95 2.48 33.01
N PRO A 68 -16.09 3.31 33.64
CA PRO A 68 -14.71 2.97 33.92
C PRO A 68 -14.62 1.58 34.58
N LEU A 69 -13.88 0.68 33.95
CA LEU A 69 -13.67 -0.65 34.50
C LEU A 69 -12.93 -0.53 35.83
N GLY A 70 -13.42 -1.24 36.85
CA GLY A 70 -12.74 -1.35 38.14
C GLY A 70 -11.37 -2.04 38.04
N PRO A 71 -10.65 -2.18 39.16
CA PRO A 71 -9.37 -2.88 39.22
C PRO A 71 -9.38 -4.21 38.48
N ARG A 72 -8.28 -4.53 37.80
CA ARG A 72 -8.14 -5.71 36.93
C ARG A 72 -8.56 -7.01 37.64
N GLU A 73 -8.30 -7.09 38.93
CA GLU A 73 -8.61 -8.20 39.81
C GLU A 73 -10.13 -8.46 39.88
N GLN A 74 -10.96 -7.41 39.84
CA GLN A 74 -12.43 -7.52 39.87
C GLN A 74 -13.03 -7.97 38.53
N LEU A 75 -12.26 -7.88 37.43
CA LEU A 75 -12.72 -8.26 36.10
C LEU A 75 -12.44 -9.73 35.77
N HIS A 76 -11.52 -10.36 36.49
CA HIS A 76 -11.01 -11.71 36.20
C HIS A 76 -11.85 -12.84 36.82
N GLU A 77 -12.76 -12.52 37.75
CA GLU A 77 -13.59 -13.48 38.51
C GLU A 77 -14.97 -13.76 37.88
N ARG A 78 -15.20 -13.39 36.62
CA ARG A 78 -16.47 -13.70 35.92
C ARG A 78 -16.40 -14.98 35.11
#